data_AF-A0A257GUV7-F1
#
_entry.id   AF-A0A257GUV7-F1
#
_cell.length_a   1.000
_cell.length_b   1.000
_cell.length_c   1.000
_cell.angle_alpha   90.00
_cell.angle_beta   90.00
_cell.angle_gamma   90.00
#
_symmetry.space_group_name_H-M   'P 1'
#
loop_
_entity.id
_entity.type
_entity.pdbx_description
1 polymer ?
#
loop_
_entity_poly.entity_id
_entity_poly.type
_entity_poly.pdbx_seq_one_letter_code
_entity_poly.pdbx_strand_id
1 'polypeptide(L)' 'MSLSNHLGLLGRKVGMMRLFTDEGDAVPVTVVDVSNNRVTQLKTQENDG' A
#
# COMPACT_ATOMS: atom_id res chain seq x y z
N MET A 1 7.73 -7.20 -17.70
CA MET A 1 7.21 -6.97 -16.34
C MET A 1 7.71 -5.62 -15.87
N SER A 2 6.87 -4.78 -15.25
CA SER A 2 7.34 -3.51 -14.69
C SER A 2 8.32 -3.82 -13.54
N LEU A 3 9.56 -3.32 -13.64
CA LEU A 3 10.58 -3.44 -12.60
C LEU A 3 10.36 -2.31 -11.58
N SER A 4 9.68 -2.61 -10.47
CA SER A 4 9.60 -1.69 -9.34
C SER A 4 10.77 -1.92 -8.39
N ASN A 5 11.54 -0.87 -8.08
CA ASN A 5 12.71 -0.93 -7.19
C ASN A 5 12.36 -0.97 -5.69
N HIS A 6 11.07 -1.11 -5.34
CA HIS A 6 10.59 -1.07 -3.96
C HIS A 6 9.59 -2.19 -3.68
N LEU A 7 9.54 -2.66 -2.43
CA LEU A 7 8.56 -3.63 -1.95
C LEU A 7 7.19 -2.96 -1.81
N GLY A 8 6.15 -3.64 -2.30
CA GLY A 8 4.75 -3.25 -2.09
C GLY A 8 4.13 -3.94 -0.88
N LEU A 9 3.08 -3.34 -0.32
CA LEU A 9 2.23 -3.96 0.69
C LEU A 9 0.84 -4.25 0.11
N LEU A 10 0.20 -5.29 0.61
CA LEU A 10 -1.22 -5.52 0.35
C LEU A 10 -2.04 -4.76 1.39
N GLY A 11 -3.01 -3.99 0.92
CA GLY A 11 -3.88 -3.18 1.76
C GLY A 11 -5.35 -3.52 1.53
N ARG A 12 -6.14 -3.49 2.61
CA ARG A 12 -7.61 -3.59 2.57
C ARG A 12 -8.21 -2.20 2.70
N LYS A 13 -9.12 -1.84 1.78
CA LYS A 13 -9.90 -0.60 1.89
C LYS A 13 -10.79 -0.68 3.13
N VAL A 14 -10.64 0.28 4.05
CA VAL A 14 -11.45 0.39 5.27
C VAL A 14 -12.60 1.36 5.05
N GLY A 15 -12.35 2.46 4.36
CA GLY A 15 -13.36 3.48 4.14
C GLY A 15 -12.80 4.75 3.52
N MET A 16 -13.65 5.76 3.42
CA MET A 16 -13.31 7.09 2.94
C MET A 16 -13.69 8.11 4.02
N MET A 17 -12.84 9.10 4.21
CA MET A 17 -13.05 10.20 5.15
C MET A 17 -12.43 11.48 4.59
N ARG A 18 -12.45 12.57 5.37
CA ARG A 18 -11.78 13.83 5.02
C ARG A 18 -10.82 14.23 6.12
N LEU A 19 -9.64 14.72 5.74
CA LEU A 19 -8.73 15.41 6.63
C LEU A 19 -8.92 16.91 6.44
N PHE A 20 -8.93 17.64 7.55
CA PHE A 20 -8.93 19.10 7.53
C PHE A 20 -7.51 19.59 7.80
N THR A 21 -6.99 20.49 6.97
CA THR A 21 -5.69 21.11 7.18
C THR A 21 -5.83 22.32 8.10
N ASP A 22 -4.70 22.84 8.59
CA ASP A 22 -4.67 24.01 9.47
C ASP A 22 -5.15 25.29 8.76
N GLU A 23 -5.06 25.32 7.42
CA GLU A 23 -5.58 26.38 6.55
C GLU A 23 -7.10 26.28 6.31
N GLY A 24 -7.75 25.22 6.81
CA GLY A 24 -9.18 24.99 6.67
C GLY A 24 -9.60 24.20 5.44
N ASP A 25 -8.65 23.76 4.61
CA ASP A 25 -8.92 22.93 3.43
C ASP A 25 -9.36 21.52 3.83
N ALA A 26 -10.21 20.91 3.00
CA ALA A 26 -10.71 19.57 3.24
C ALA A 26 -10.29 18.59 2.15
N VAL A 27 -9.42 17.66 2.52
CA VAL A 27 -8.82 16.69 1.61
C VAL A 27 -9.54 15.34 1.76
N PRO A 28 -10.21 14.82 0.72
CA PRO A 28 -10.80 13.49 0.77
C PRO A 28 -9.70 12.43 0.74
N VAL A 29 -9.77 11.45 1.65
CA VAL A 29 -8.78 10.39 1.79
C VAL A 29 -9.44 9.02 1.88
N THR A 30 -8.72 7.98 1.46
CA THR A 30 -9.10 6.58 1.67
C THR A 30 -8.23 5.99 2.76
N VAL A 31 -8.86 5.34 3.74
CA VAL A 31 -8.13 4.60 4.78
C VAL A 31 -7.87 3.18 4.29
N VAL A 32 -6.61 2.77 4.38
CA VAL A 32 -6.13 1.45 3.97
C VAL A 32 -5.47 0.77 5.18
N ASP A 33 -5.97 -0.41 5.52
CA ASP A 33 -5.42 -1.28 6.56
C ASP A 33 -4.40 -2.24 5.93
N VAL A 34 -3.18 -2.22 6.45
CA VAL A 34 -2.04 -3.03 5.98
C VAL A 34 -1.58 -4.04 7.04
N SER A 35 -2.44 -4.36 8.01
CA SER A 35 -2.13 -5.35 9.04
C SER A 35 -1.90 -6.74 8.46
N ASN A 36 -1.09 -7.54 9.18
CA ASN A 36 -0.84 -8.96 8.89
C ASN A 36 -0.15 -9.29 7.55
N ASN A 37 0.49 -8.30 6.90
CA ASN A 37 1.39 -8.57 5.78
C ASN A 37 2.56 -9.47 6.23
N ARG A 38 2.82 -10.52 5.45
CA ARG A 38 3.95 -11.45 5.68
C ARG A 38 4.53 -11.87 4.33
N VAL A 39 5.84 -12.04 4.28
CA VAL A 39 6.51 -12.59 3.09
C VAL A 39 6.18 -14.09 3.01
N THR A 40 5.66 -14.53 1.87
CA THR A 40 5.31 -15.94 1.63
C THR A 40 6.38 -16.67 0.82
N GLN A 41 7.04 -15.99 -0.10
CA GLN A 41 8.08 -16.55 -0.96
C GLN A 41 9.09 -15.47 -1.34
N LEU A 42 10.37 -15.84 -1.40
CA LEU A 42 11.43 -15.06 -2.03
C LEU A 42 11.69 -15.67 -3.40
N LYS A 43 11.51 -14.90 -4.48
CA LYS A 43 11.75 -15.37 -5.85
C LYS A 43 13.12 -14.92 -6.34
N THR A 44 13.82 -15.81 -7.06
CA THR A 44 15.12 -15.52 -7.67
C THR A 44 15.08 -15.84 -9.16
N GLN A 45 15.97 -15.20 -9.92
CA GLN A 45 16.05 -15.45 -11.36
C GLN A 45 16.45 -16.90 -11.69
N GLU A 46 17.31 -17.51 -10.89
CA GLU A 46 17.75 -18.90 -11.07
C GLU A 46 16.61 -19.93 -10.92
N ASN A 47 15.70 -19.72 -9.96
CA ASN A 47 14.67 -20.71 -9.60
C ASN A 47 13.29 -20.38 -10.18
N ASP A 48 12.99 -19.10 -10.43
CA ASP A 48 11.67 -18.62 -10.84
C ASP A 48 11.66 -17.87 -12.20
N GLY A 49 12.82 -17.57 -12.82
CA GLY A 49 12.93 -17.01 -14.17
C GLY A 49 13.92 -15.86 -14.39
#